data_AF-A0AA43HR25-F1
#
_entry.id   AF-A0AA43HR25-F1
#
_cell.length_a   1.000
_cell.length_b   1.000
_cell.length_c   1.000
_cell.angle_alpha   90.00
_cell.angle_beta   90.00
_cell.angle_gamma   90.00
#
_symmetry.space_group_name_H-M   'P 1'
#
loop_
_entity.id
_entity.type
_entity.pdbx_description
1 polymer ?
#
loop_
_entity_poly.entity_id
_entity_poly.type
_entity_poly.pdbx_seq_one_letter_code
_entity_poly.pdbx_strand_id
1 'polypeptide(L)'
;MSRVSAAPAARNGLSPLAVAAGVAAIALLVRLLYVQFFSTPMPFWDQWDGEGATALQPWLNGTLQWSTLLTPHNEHRILPTRLVALLSYLFTGQWNNVYEARISAVVFCFIPAMLVWYALRDAATARGRTLLVAFVLLMSILPFSWQNFLVGFQSQFYFLILSSVVAVGLVARHHQSIPALLAAIALSVLAATTMASGMLTSIAVGITCVVACMCLPGRRAPALCATVVLAVLAVFAYRAIPVIDSHGMLRAQSLGELLLAATYTLAWPVRSNWGVVVVWLPSALMITRMLLRRQASRTDVVMAGLCIWTALQGLAIAYGRGHETHVPASRYTELFVPGLFGTAWFALQLWGLLPPSRMRAAARTAVVLFSLVVVVAPLTQVGKDFRRIRTFAADCRLQQENAIRYLVTGDPAALDVGEFELPYPDAAKLKAQLDDPRLRKILPVKLDAPETGTH
;
A
#
# COMPACT_ATOMS: atom_id res chain seq x y z
N MET A 1 -58.07 16.60 -6.16
CA MET A 1 -56.98 17.58 -6.38
C MET A 1 -55.65 16.89 -6.20
N SER A 2 -54.93 16.70 -7.31
CA SER A 2 -53.72 15.89 -7.42
C SER A 2 -52.51 16.55 -6.75
N ARG A 3 -51.82 15.80 -5.90
CA ARG A 3 -50.45 16.15 -5.47
C ARG A 3 -49.52 15.82 -6.62
N VAL A 4 -49.07 16.86 -7.30
CA VAL A 4 -48.02 16.79 -8.31
C VAL A 4 -46.76 16.23 -7.65
N SER A 5 -46.40 15.01 -8.06
CA SER A 5 -45.10 14.40 -7.85
C SER A 5 -44.04 15.32 -8.48
N ALA A 6 -43.23 15.97 -7.66
CA ALA A 6 -42.04 16.67 -8.14
C ALA A 6 -41.06 15.63 -8.66
N ALA A 7 -40.88 15.59 -9.99
CA ALA A 7 -39.86 14.78 -10.64
C ALA A 7 -38.48 15.08 -10.02
N PRO A 8 -37.62 14.07 -9.79
CA PRO A 8 -36.27 14.32 -9.32
C PRO A 8 -35.52 15.11 -10.39
N ALA A 9 -35.02 16.29 -10.02
CA ALA A 9 -34.15 17.09 -10.88
C ALA A 9 -32.99 16.21 -11.41
N ALA A 10 -32.83 16.16 -12.73
CA ALA A 10 -31.76 15.43 -13.39
C ALA A 10 -30.41 15.90 -12.83
N ARG A 11 -29.64 14.96 -12.25
CA ARG A 11 -28.28 15.23 -11.80
C ARG A 11 -27.39 15.31 -13.04
N ASN A 12 -27.15 16.52 -13.54
CA ASN A 12 -26.26 16.81 -14.69
C ASN A 12 -24.76 16.62 -14.35
N GLY A 13 -24.37 15.52 -13.72
CA GLY A 13 -22.98 15.23 -13.36
C GLY A 13 -22.64 13.74 -13.46
N LEU A 14 -21.36 13.44 -13.66
CA LEU A 14 -20.86 12.06 -13.69
C LEU A 14 -21.22 11.31 -12.40
N SER A 15 -21.60 10.03 -12.53
CA SER A 15 -21.88 9.18 -11.37
C SER A 15 -20.59 8.99 -10.53
N PRO A 16 -20.70 8.78 -9.20
CA PRO A 16 -19.54 8.47 -8.36
C PRO A 16 -18.70 7.31 -8.88
N LEU A 17 -19.34 6.32 -9.51
CA LEU A 17 -18.67 5.18 -10.14
C LEU A 17 -17.87 5.61 -11.37
N ALA A 18 -18.45 6.45 -12.23
CA ALA A 18 -17.74 6.98 -13.40
C ALA A 18 -16.52 7.82 -13.00
N VAL A 19 -16.63 8.64 -11.96
CA VAL A 19 -15.48 9.41 -11.43
C VAL A 19 -14.41 8.48 -10.86
N ALA A 20 -14.79 7.48 -10.06
CA ALA A 20 -13.86 6.48 -9.53
C ALA A 20 -13.15 5.70 -10.65
N ALA A 21 -13.88 5.31 -11.69
CA ALA A 21 -13.31 4.63 -12.86
C ALA A 21 -12.33 5.52 -13.64
N GLY A 22 -12.66 6.81 -13.83
CA GLY A 22 -11.75 7.77 -14.45
C GLY A 22 -10.45 7.96 -13.64
N VAL A 23 -10.56 8.01 -12.30
CA VAL A 23 -9.38 8.06 -11.41
C VAL A 23 -8.55 6.79 -11.51
N ALA A 24 -9.18 5.60 -11.53
CA ALA A 24 -8.49 4.34 -11.76
C ALA A 24 -7.74 4.35 -13.10
N ALA A 25 -8.38 4.78 -14.18
CA ALA A 25 -7.77 4.80 -15.51
C ALA A 25 -6.53 5.71 -15.56
N ILE A 26 -6.62 6.92 -14.99
CA ILE A 26 -5.48 7.86 -14.93
C ILE A 26 -4.36 7.29 -14.05
N ALA A 27 -4.69 6.77 -12.87
CA ALA A 27 -3.72 6.17 -11.96
C ALA A 27 -3.00 4.98 -12.61
N LEU A 28 -3.74 4.10 -13.30
CA LEU A 28 -3.20 2.97 -14.04
C LEU A 28 -2.26 3.44 -15.16
N LEU A 29 -2.72 4.37 -16.00
CA LEU A 29 -1.92 4.90 -17.12
C LEU A 29 -0.58 5.43 -16.62
N VAL A 30 -0.60 6.26 -15.57
CA VAL A 30 0.62 6.86 -15.04
C VAL A 30 1.55 5.81 -14.43
N ARG A 31 1.03 4.83 -13.68
CA ARG A 31 1.84 3.73 -13.16
C ARG A 31 2.47 2.90 -14.27
N LEU A 32 1.72 2.58 -15.33
CA LEU A 32 2.24 1.86 -16.49
C LEU A 32 3.34 2.66 -17.21
N LEU A 33 3.21 3.99 -17.31
CA LEU A 33 4.27 4.84 -17.86
C LEU A 33 5.55 4.79 -17.01
N TYR A 34 5.45 4.87 -15.68
CA TYR A 34 6.63 4.71 -14.82
C TYR A 34 7.32 3.36 -15.03
N VAL A 35 6.55 2.27 -15.06
CA VAL A 35 7.09 0.93 -15.32
C VAL A 35 7.77 0.87 -16.68
N GLN A 36 7.10 1.37 -17.73
CA GLN A 36 7.60 1.33 -19.10
C GLN A 36 8.93 2.04 -19.29
N PHE A 37 9.16 3.15 -18.58
CA PHE A 37 10.36 3.97 -18.76
C PHE A 37 11.49 3.67 -17.77
N PHE A 38 11.20 3.08 -16.61
CA PHE A 38 12.16 3.00 -15.50
C PHE A 38 12.32 1.61 -14.86
N SER A 39 11.49 0.62 -15.19
CA SER A 39 11.64 -0.75 -14.65
C SER A 39 12.52 -1.61 -15.56
N THR A 40 13.26 -2.55 -14.98
CA THR A 40 14.09 -3.52 -15.70
C THR A 40 13.50 -4.93 -15.58
N PRO A 41 13.61 -5.78 -16.61
CA PRO A 41 13.05 -7.14 -16.58
C PRO A 41 13.66 -8.07 -15.53
N MET A 42 14.97 -7.96 -15.27
CA MET A 42 15.68 -8.84 -14.32
C MET A 42 15.04 -8.77 -12.93
N PRO A 43 14.76 -9.92 -12.27
CA PRO A 43 14.30 -9.95 -10.90
C PRO A 43 15.25 -9.20 -9.96
N PHE A 44 14.68 -8.46 -9.01
CA PHE A 44 15.42 -7.55 -8.15
C PHE A 44 15.39 -8.00 -6.68
N TRP A 45 16.57 -8.22 -6.13
CA TRP A 45 16.85 -8.46 -4.71
C TRP A 45 15.94 -9.52 -4.09
N ASP A 46 15.05 -9.13 -3.19
CA ASP A 46 14.16 -10.02 -2.45
C ASP A 46 13.31 -10.92 -3.36
N GLN A 47 13.10 -10.56 -4.64
CA GLN A 47 12.44 -11.45 -5.61
C GLN A 47 13.13 -12.81 -5.74
N TRP A 48 14.46 -12.86 -5.71
CA TRP A 48 15.21 -14.11 -5.86
C TRP A 48 14.86 -15.13 -4.77
N ASP A 49 14.68 -14.68 -3.53
CA ASP A 49 14.31 -15.56 -2.42
C ASP A 49 12.80 -15.70 -2.25
N GLY A 50 12.08 -14.58 -2.33
CA GLY A 50 10.65 -14.51 -2.03
C GLY A 50 9.77 -15.10 -3.13
N GLU A 51 10.20 -15.05 -4.39
CA GLU A 51 9.48 -15.61 -5.54
C GLU A 51 10.24 -16.77 -6.16
N GLY A 52 11.51 -16.56 -6.50
CA GLY A 52 12.37 -17.55 -7.15
C GLY A 52 12.45 -18.84 -6.34
N ALA A 53 13.04 -18.75 -5.15
CA ALA A 53 13.28 -19.92 -4.29
C ALA A 53 12.02 -20.52 -3.66
N THR A 54 10.99 -19.71 -3.39
CA THR A 54 9.83 -20.12 -2.58
C THR A 54 8.50 -20.19 -3.33
N ALA A 55 8.50 -19.99 -4.66
CA ALA A 55 7.34 -20.23 -5.50
C ALA A 55 7.72 -20.86 -6.86
N LEU A 56 8.58 -20.18 -7.64
CA LEU A 56 8.88 -20.57 -9.02
C LEU A 56 9.72 -21.85 -9.12
N GLN A 57 10.82 -21.96 -8.37
CA GLN A 57 11.63 -23.18 -8.35
C GLN A 57 10.83 -24.41 -7.89
N PRO A 58 10.07 -24.36 -6.76
CA PRO A 58 9.20 -25.48 -6.39
C PRO A 58 8.16 -25.83 -7.47
N TRP A 59 7.59 -24.84 -8.15
CA TRP A 59 6.66 -25.08 -9.25
C TRP A 59 7.33 -25.80 -10.42
N LEU A 60 8.48 -25.29 -10.89
CA LEU A 60 9.27 -25.88 -11.97
C LEU A 60 9.75 -27.30 -11.63
N ASN A 61 9.90 -27.60 -10.35
CA ASN A 61 10.33 -28.89 -9.85
C ASN A 61 9.19 -29.89 -9.60
N GLY A 62 7.94 -29.48 -9.74
CA GLY A 62 6.78 -30.31 -9.39
C GLY A 62 6.66 -30.59 -7.89
N THR A 63 7.29 -29.76 -7.05
CA THR A 63 7.35 -29.91 -5.59
C THR A 63 6.60 -28.82 -4.83
N LEU A 64 5.94 -27.89 -5.54
CA LEU A 64 5.20 -26.79 -4.91
C LEU A 64 4.08 -27.32 -4.00
N GLN A 65 4.08 -26.86 -2.75
CA GLN A 65 3.01 -27.11 -1.79
C GLN A 65 2.39 -25.78 -1.32
N TRP A 66 1.14 -25.84 -0.84
CA TRP A 66 0.47 -24.69 -0.22
C TRP A 66 1.22 -24.14 0.99
N SER A 67 1.85 -25.02 1.76
CA SER A 67 2.71 -24.66 2.89
C SER A 67 3.91 -23.80 2.44
N THR A 68 4.52 -24.13 1.30
CA THR A 68 5.65 -23.38 0.72
C THR A 68 5.26 -21.94 0.37
N LEU A 69 4.06 -21.74 -0.18
CA LEU A 69 3.54 -20.41 -0.50
C LEU A 69 3.25 -19.55 0.73
N LEU A 70 3.10 -20.18 1.90
CA LEU A 70 2.89 -19.52 3.19
C LEU A 70 4.16 -19.40 4.05
N THR A 71 5.29 -19.95 3.58
CA THR A 71 6.58 -19.83 4.26
C THR A 71 6.97 -18.35 4.40
N PRO A 72 7.40 -17.88 5.57
CA PRO A 72 7.84 -16.50 5.71
C PRO A 72 9.01 -16.17 4.79
N HIS A 73 8.99 -14.97 4.20
CA HIS A 73 10.15 -14.30 3.63
C HIS A 73 10.43 -13.11 4.54
N ASN A 74 11.54 -13.17 5.29
CA ASN A 74 11.75 -12.32 6.47
C ASN A 74 10.54 -12.45 7.45
N GLU A 75 10.09 -11.34 8.03
CA GLU A 75 8.88 -11.32 8.87
C GLU A 75 7.56 -11.45 8.09
N HIS A 76 7.60 -11.47 6.76
CA HIS A 76 6.42 -11.35 5.91
C HIS A 76 5.96 -12.72 5.39
N ARG A 77 4.66 -12.97 5.38
CA ARG A 77 4.08 -14.01 4.52
C ARG A 77 3.58 -13.29 3.29
N ILE A 78 4.11 -13.60 2.12
CA ILE A 78 3.90 -12.84 0.88
C ILE A 78 3.05 -13.63 -0.12
N LEU A 79 1.98 -14.28 0.35
CA LEU A 79 1.20 -15.23 -0.44
C LEU A 79 0.64 -14.59 -1.74
N PRO A 80 -0.02 -13.42 -1.71
CA PRO A 80 -0.51 -12.78 -2.94
C PRO A 80 0.60 -12.45 -3.94
N THR A 81 1.76 -12.00 -3.46
CA THR A 81 2.93 -11.71 -4.30
C THR A 81 3.40 -12.97 -5.04
N ARG A 82 3.55 -14.08 -4.31
CA ARG A 82 3.93 -15.38 -4.91
C ARG A 82 2.91 -15.89 -5.92
N LEU A 83 1.62 -15.72 -5.62
CA LEU A 83 0.56 -16.07 -6.57
C LEU A 83 0.61 -15.21 -7.82
N VAL A 84 0.92 -13.91 -7.70
CA VAL A 84 1.15 -13.02 -8.85
C VAL A 84 2.35 -13.48 -9.66
N ALA A 85 3.48 -13.81 -9.04
CA ALA A 85 4.66 -14.30 -9.76
C ALA A 85 4.36 -15.59 -10.53
N LEU A 86 3.68 -16.56 -9.89
CA LEU A 86 3.26 -17.81 -10.55
C LEU A 86 2.29 -17.54 -11.71
N LEU A 87 1.26 -16.73 -11.51
CA LEU A 87 0.28 -16.41 -12.55
C LEU A 87 0.96 -15.66 -13.71
N SER A 88 1.80 -14.67 -13.41
CA SER A 88 2.59 -13.93 -14.40
C SER A 88 3.43 -14.89 -15.25
N TYR A 89 4.14 -15.81 -14.59
CA TYR A 89 4.90 -16.85 -15.26
C TYR A 89 4.02 -17.77 -16.12
N LEU A 90 2.90 -18.26 -15.60
CA LEU A 90 2.00 -19.16 -16.34
C LEU A 90 1.42 -18.52 -17.62
N PHE A 91 1.19 -17.20 -17.61
CA PHE A 91 0.67 -16.49 -18.79
C PHE A 91 1.74 -16.05 -19.77
N THR A 92 2.97 -15.79 -19.31
CA THR A 92 4.01 -15.16 -20.14
C THR A 92 5.17 -16.10 -20.47
N GLY A 93 5.29 -17.22 -19.77
CA GLY A 93 6.43 -18.12 -19.83
C GLY A 93 7.71 -17.57 -19.19
N GLN A 94 7.65 -16.38 -18.57
CA GLN A 94 8.82 -15.69 -18.03
C GLN A 94 8.60 -15.23 -16.59
N TRP A 95 9.63 -15.35 -15.77
CA TRP A 95 9.75 -14.61 -14.52
C TRP A 95 10.40 -13.26 -14.83
N ASN A 96 9.60 -12.19 -14.79
CA ASN A 96 9.97 -10.89 -15.32
C ASN A 96 9.37 -9.79 -14.45
N ASN A 97 10.25 -9.00 -13.83
CA ASN A 97 9.88 -7.94 -12.90
C ASN A 97 8.98 -6.87 -13.55
N VAL A 98 9.15 -6.57 -14.84
CA VAL A 98 8.31 -5.60 -15.57
C VAL A 98 6.87 -6.09 -15.68
N TYR A 99 6.67 -7.39 -15.92
CA TYR A 99 5.32 -7.96 -16.02
C TYR A 99 4.59 -7.91 -14.69
N GLU A 100 5.27 -8.28 -13.61
CA GLU A 100 4.73 -8.23 -12.25
C GLU A 100 4.47 -6.78 -11.80
N ALA A 101 5.34 -5.83 -12.15
CA ALA A 101 5.13 -4.41 -11.90
C ALA A 101 3.89 -3.86 -12.64
N ARG A 102 3.63 -4.32 -13.88
CA ARG A 102 2.40 -3.97 -14.63
C ARG A 102 1.15 -4.56 -13.97
N ILE A 103 1.19 -5.81 -13.52
CA ILE A 103 0.10 -6.43 -12.76
C ILE A 103 -0.15 -5.64 -11.46
N SER A 104 0.93 -5.26 -10.77
CA SER A 104 0.86 -4.43 -9.56
C SER A 104 0.20 -3.08 -9.80
N ALA A 105 0.46 -2.45 -10.95
CA ALA A 105 -0.21 -1.21 -11.37
C ALA A 105 -1.73 -1.39 -11.53
N VAL A 106 -2.19 -2.55 -12.01
CA VAL A 106 -3.62 -2.88 -12.09
C VAL A 106 -4.22 -3.00 -10.70
N VAL A 107 -3.57 -3.70 -9.77
CA VAL A 107 -4.05 -3.80 -8.38
C VAL A 107 -4.10 -2.41 -7.72
N PHE A 108 -3.05 -1.61 -7.93
CA PHE A 108 -2.95 -0.26 -7.38
C PHE A 108 -4.11 0.63 -7.81
N CYS A 109 -4.56 0.59 -9.06
CA CYS A 109 -5.56 1.54 -9.57
C CYS A 109 -6.92 1.45 -8.85
N PHE A 110 -7.23 0.30 -8.25
CA PHE A 110 -8.42 0.11 -7.43
C PHE A 110 -8.36 0.86 -6.10
N ILE A 111 -7.17 1.12 -5.55
CA ILE A 111 -7.00 1.85 -4.29
C ILE A 111 -7.57 3.28 -4.38
N PRO A 112 -7.06 4.17 -5.26
CA PRO A 112 -7.59 5.54 -5.37
C PRO A 112 -9.03 5.55 -5.86
N ALA A 113 -9.44 4.60 -6.71
CA ALA A 113 -10.83 4.44 -7.12
C ALA A 113 -11.76 4.13 -5.94
N MET A 114 -11.37 3.24 -5.04
CA MET A 114 -12.15 2.93 -3.83
C MET A 114 -12.24 4.11 -2.86
N LEU A 115 -11.13 4.86 -2.67
CA LEU A 115 -11.14 6.08 -1.86
C LEU A 115 -12.16 7.10 -2.39
N VAL A 116 -12.16 7.34 -3.70
CA VAL A 116 -13.11 8.23 -4.38
C VAL A 116 -14.53 7.70 -4.30
N TRP A 117 -14.72 6.42 -4.57
CA TRP A 117 -16.02 5.77 -4.48
C TRP A 117 -16.63 5.96 -3.08
N TYR A 118 -15.87 5.72 -2.01
CA TYR A 118 -16.35 5.92 -0.64
C TYR A 118 -16.66 7.39 -0.34
N ALA A 119 -15.83 8.33 -0.79
CA ALA A 119 -16.07 9.76 -0.58
C ALA A 119 -17.29 10.30 -1.34
N LEU A 120 -17.59 9.75 -2.53
CA LEU A 120 -18.61 10.29 -3.43
C LEU A 120 -19.96 9.57 -3.35
N ARG A 121 -20.00 8.30 -2.93
CA ARG A 121 -21.22 7.46 -3.02
C ARG A 121 -22.39 7.91 -2.13
N ASP A 122 -22.14 8.62 -1.04
CA ASP A 122 -23.20 9.11 -0.15
C ASP A 122 -23.65 10.51 -0.57
N ALA A 123 -24.91 10.64 -1.00
CA ALA A 123 -25.47 11.82 -1.67
C ALA A 123 -25.54 13.12 -0.86
N ALA A 124 -25.09 13.15 0.39
CA ALA A 124 -25.50 14.18 1.34
C ALA A 124 -24.81 15.56 1.18
N THR A 125 -23.64 15.70 0.55
CA THR A 125 -22.96 17.02 0.46
C THR A 125 -21.90 17.09 -0.66
N ALA A 126 -22.22 17.72 -1.79
CA ALA A 126 -21.30 17.83 -2.95
C ALA A 126 -20.15 18.85 -2.79
N ARG A 127 -20.24 19.78 -1.83
CA ARG A 127 -19.34 20.94 -1.76
C ARG A 127 -17.94 20.53 -1.29
N GLY A 128 -16.93 20.73 -2.14
CA GLY A 128 -15.52 20.45 -1.83
C GLY A 128 -15.03 19.04 -2.19
N ARG A 129 -15.90 18.11 -2.59
CA ARG A 129 -15.48 16.72 -2.90
C ARG A 129 -14.61 16.58 -4.14
N THR A 130 -14.70 17.52 -5.09
CA THR A 130 -13.77 17.60 -6.23
C THR A 130 -12.32 17.80 -5.79
N LEU A 131 -12.09 18.45 -4.64
CA LEU A 131 -10.75 18.59 -4.06
C LEU A 131 -10.18 17.24 -3.59
N LEU A 132 -11.04 16.31 -3.14
CA LEU A 132 -10.60 14.96 -2.78
C LEU A 132 -10.20 14.15 -4.02
N VAL A 133 -10.94 14.31 -5.12
CA VAL A 133 -10.59 13.70 -6.41
C VAL A 133 -9.25 14.25 -6.90
N ALA A 134 -9.06 15.58 -6.86
CA ALA A 134 -7.79 16.20 -7.21
C ALA A 134 -6.64 15.75 -6.29
N PHE A 135 -6.88 15.65 -4.99
CA PHE A 135 -5.90 15.19 -4.01
C PHE A 135 -5.47 13.74 -4.27
N VAL A 136 -6.40 12.81 -4.48
CA VAL A 136 -6.03 11.41 -4.73
C VAL A 136 -5.32 11.24 -6.07
N LEU A 137 -5.72 12.01 -7.10
CA LEU A 137 -5.04 12.02 -8.39
C LEU A 137 -3.60 12.51 -8.23
N LEU A 138 -3.41 13.62 -7.51
CA LEU A 138 -2.07 14.12 -7.18
C LEU A 138 -1.24 13.03 -6.50
N MET A 139 -1.77 12.39 -5.45
CA MET A 139 -1.04 11.32 -4.75
C MET A 139 -0.79 10.08 -5.62
N SER A 140 -1.64 9.81 -6.62
CA SER A 140 -1.49 8.66 -7.52
C SER A 140 -0.44 8.90 -8.63
N ILE A 141 -0.18 10.17 -8.97
CA ILE A 141 0.72 10.55 -10.07
C ILE A 141 2.14 10.81 -9.58
N LEU A 142 2.30 11.28 -8.34
CA LEU A 142 3.61 11.67 -7.82
C LEU A 142 4.55 10.47 -7.62
N PRO A 143 5.87 10.67 -7.83
CA PRO A 143 6.88 9.62 -7.82
C PRO A 143 7.35 9.16 -6.43
N PHE A 144 6.68 9.53 -5.34
CA PHE A 144 7.22 9.39 -3.97
C PHE A 144 7.37 7.92 -3.49
N SER A 145 6.65 6.98 -4.09
CA SER A 145 6.67 5.54 -3.76
C SER A 145 7.29 4.70 -4.87
N TRP A 146 8.28 5.26 -5.56
CA TRP A 146 8.86 4.69 -6.78
C TRP A 146 9.29 3.22 -6.68
N GLN A 147 9.76 2.76 -5.53
CA GLN A 147 10.10 1.34 -5.32
C GLN A 147 8.90 0.42 -5.56
N ASN A 148 7.70 0.81 -5.14
CA ASN A 148 6.48 0.02 -5.35
C ASN A 148 5.99 0.07 -6.81
N PHE A 149 6.45 1.04 -7.60
CA PHE A 149 6.07 1.15 -9.01
C PHE A 149 6.97 0.26 -9.85
N LEU A 150 8.27 0.27 -9.56
CA LEU A 150 9.28 -0.29 -10.45
C LEU A 150 9.62 -1.75 -10.15
N VAL A 151 9.31 -2.23 -8.94
CA VAL A 151 9.63 -3.59 -8.49
C VAL A 151 8.34 -4.36 -8.20
N GLY A 152 8.06 -5.40 -9.00
CA GLY A 152 6.86 -6.25 -8.93
C GLY A 152 6.67 -6.97 -7.59
N PHE A 153 7.78 -7.32 -6.93
CA PHE A 153 7.81 -7.88 -5.58
C PHE A 153 6.97 -7.10 -4.57
N GLN A 154 6.93 -5.78 -4.74
CA GLN A 154 6.27 -4.87 -3.79
C GLN A 154 4.74 -4.90 -3.92
N SER A 155 4.17 -5.76 -4.78
CA SER A 155 2.73 -5.99 -4.88
C SER A 155 2.05 -6.29 -3.53
N GLN A 156 2.78 -6.86 -2.57
CA GLN A 156 2.34 -7.06 -1.17
C GLN A 156 1.77 -5.78 -0.53
N PHE A 157 2.35 -4.60 -0.82
CA PHE A 157 1.85 -3.32 -0.31
C PHE A 157 0.47 -2.97 -0.87
N TYR A 158 0.24 -3.20 -2.16
CA TYR A 158 -1.04 -2.89 -2.79
C TYR A 158 -2.15 -3.84 -2.36
N PHE A 159 -1.85 -5.14 -2.24
CA PHE A 159 -2.80 -6.10 -1.70
C PHE A 159 -3.16 -5.77 -0.25
N LEU A 160 -2.18 -5.39 0.58
CA LEU A 160 -2.40 -4.92 1.94
C LEU A 160 -3.33 -3.70 1.97
N ILE A 161 -3.01 -2.64 1.22
CA ILE A 161 -3.80 -1.40 1.22
C ILE A 161 -5.23 -1.68 0.71
N LEU A 162 -5.37 -2.38 -0.42
CA LEU A 162 -6.67 -2.60 -1.05
C LEU A 162 -7.57 -3.46 -0.15
N SER A 163 -7.07 -4.59 0.36
CA SER A 163 -7.82 -5.43 1.29
C SER A 163 -8.27 -4.67 2.54
N SER A 164 -7.40 -3.82 3.09
CA SER A 164 -7.70 -3.01 4.27
C SER A 164 -8.74 -1.94 4.01
N VAL A 165 -8.62 -1.19 2.90
CA VAL A 165 -9.57 -0.17 2.48
C VAL A 165 -10.95 -0.77 2.26
N VAL A 166 -11.02 -1.93 1.60
CA VAL A 166 -12.29 -2.63 1.35
C VAL A 166 -12.89 -3.18 2.65
N ALA A 167 -12.08 -3.80 3.52
CA ALA A 167 -12.55 -4.35 4.79
C ALA A 167 -13.12 -3.25 5.72
N VAL A 168 -12.40 -2.13 5.87
CA VAL A 168 -12.88 -0.94 6.60
C VAL A 168 -14.18 -0.41 5.98
N GLY A 169 -14.22 -0.30 4.65
CA GLY A 169 -15.40 0.12 3.90
C GLY A 169 -16.63 -0.76 4.13
N LEU A 170 -16.44 -2.09 4.17
CA LEU A 170 -17.51 -3.06 4.41
C LEU A 170 -18.08 -2.91 5.82
N VAL A 171 -17.23 -2.92 6.85
CA VAL A 171 -17.72 -2.88 8.24
C VAL A 171 -18.32 -1.53 8.59
N ALA A 172 -17.72 -0.41 8.15
CA ALA A 172 -18.25 0.92 8.41
C ALA A 172 -19.67 1.11 7.85
N ARG A 173 -19.98 0.47 6.71
CA ARG A 173 -21.26 0.65 6.01
C ARG A 173 -22.28 -0.43 6.31
N HIS A 174 -21.82 -1.64 6.61
CA HIS A 174 -22.62 -2.85 6.73
C HIS A 174 -22.29 -3.63 8.01
N HIS A 175 -21.99 -2.96 9.12
CA HIS A 175 -21.64 -3.56 10.42
C HIS A 175 -22.66 -4.58 10.98
N GLN A 176 -23.88 -4.64 10.43
CA GLN A 176 -24.94 -5.56 10.85
C GLN A 176 -25.05 -6.78 9.94
N SER A 177 -24.44 -6.73 8.77
CA SER A 177 -24.54 -7.76 7.74
C SER A 177 -23.50 -8.84 7.99
N ILE A 178 -23.94 -10.05 8.35
CA ILE A 178 -23.05 -11.20 8.54
C ILE A 178 -22.19 -11.47 7.30
N PRO A 179 -22.73 -11.47 6.05
CA PRO A 179 -21.90 -11.61 4.86
C PRO A 179 -20.80 -10.55 4.75
N ALA A 180 -21.10 -9.29 5.06
CA ALA A 180 -20.11 -8.21 4.98
C ALA A 180 -19.03 -8.35 6.06
N LEU A 181 -19.40 -8.79 7.26
CA LEU A 181 -18.46 -9.04 8.36
C LEU A 181 -17.56 -10.24 8.05
N LEU A 182 -18.10 -11.33 7.51
CA LEU A 182 -17.31 -12.49 7.06
C LEU A 182 -16.35 -12.11 5.94
N ALA A 183 -16.81 -11.31 4.96
CA ALA A 183 -15.95 -10.79 3.90
C ALA A 183 -14.83 -9.89 4.45
N ALA A 184 -15.11 -9.03 5.44
CA ALA A 184 -14.09 -8.21 6.09
C ALA A 184 -13.07 -9.03 6.89
N ILE A 185 -13.51 -10.11 7.55
CA ILE A 185 -12.62 -11.06 8.22
C ILE A 185 -11.72 -11.76 7.19
N ALA A 186 -12.29 -12.26 6.08
CA ALA A 186 -11.52 -12.89 5.01
C ALA A 186 -10.47 -11.93 4.39
N LEU A 187 -10.84 -10.67 4.17
CA LEU A 187 -9.91 -9.64 3.71
C LEU A 187 -8.82 -9.32 4.75
N SER A 188 -9.13 -9.42 6.05
CA SER A 188 -8.14 -9.25 7.11
C SER A 188 -7.17 -10.43 7.19
N VAL A 189 -7.64 -11.66 6.90
CA VAL A 189 -6.76 -12.83 6.72
C VAL A 189 -5.86 -12.63 5.50
N LEU A 190 -6.40 -12.18 4.37
CA LEU A 190 -5.63 -11.85 3.17
C LEU A 190 -4.56 -10.79 3.47
N ALA A 191 -4.92 -9.73 4.21
CA ALA A 191 -3.96 -8.71 4.64
C ALA A 191 -2.83 -9.34 5.48
N ALA A 192 -3.15 -10.21 6.45
CA ALA A 192 -2.14 -10.90 7.27
C ALA A 192 -1.22 -11.83 6.48
N THR A 193 -1.59 -12.22 5.25
CA THR A 193 -0.76 -13.01 4.33
C THR A 193 -0.09 -12.17 3.24
N THR A 194 0.01 -10.85 3.41
CA THR A 194 0.80 -9.95 2.55
C THR A 194 2.12 -9.51 3.18
N MET A 195 2.07 -8.88 4.36
CA MET A 195 3.22 -8.41 5.12
C MET A 195 2.95 -8.55 6.61
N ALA A 196 4.01 -8.45 7.42
CA ALA A 196 3.91 -8.53 8.89
C ALA A 196 2.88 -7.54 9.47
N SER A 197 2.86 -6.30 8.96
CA SER A 197 1.92 -5.27 9.41
C SER A 197 0.48 -5.49 8.94
N GLY A 198 0.21 -6.50 8.11
CA GLY A 198 -1.13 -6.88 7.67
C GLY A 198 -2.03 -7.38 8.81
N MET A 199 -1.46 -7.88 9.91
CA MET A 199 -2.22 -8.19 11.12
C MET A 199 -2.97 -6.96 11.69
N LEU A 200 -2.42 -5.76 11.46
CA LEU A 200 -2.99 -4.51 11.97
C LEU A 200 -4.28 -4.12 11.23
N THR A 201 -4.54 -4.71 10.06
CA THR A 201 -5.82 -4.60 9.38
C THR A 201 -6.94 -5.17 10.24
N SER A 202 -6.73 -6.34 10.85
CA SER A 202 -7.71 -6.94 11.77
C SER A 202 -8.04 -6.01 12.94
N ILE A 203 -7.01 -5.39 13.53
CA ILE A 203 -7.17 -4.42 14.63
C ILE A 203 -7.96 -3.20 14.15
N ALA A 204 -7.57 -2.59 13.03
CA ALA A 204 -8.24 -1.40 12.50
C ALA A 204 -9.70 -1.66 12.13
N VAL A 205 -10.00 -2.81 11.52
CA VAL A 205 -11.36 -3.24 11.16
C VAL A 205 -12.19 -3.48 12.43
N GLY A 206 -11.62 -4.12 13.46
CA GLY A 206 -12.27 -4.31 14.75
C GLY A 206 -12.60 -2.98 15.45
N ILE A 207 -11.65 -2.04 15.48
CA ILE A 207 -11.91 -0.69 16.00
C ILE A 207 -12.99 0.00 15.17
N THR A 208 -12.99 -0.15 13.84
CA THR A 208 -14.01 0.44 12.97
C THR A 208 -15.40 -0.14 13.25
N CYS A 209 -15.52 -1.45 13.56
CA CYS A 209 -16.77 -2.06 14.03
C CYS A 209 -17.26 -1.41 15.33
N VAL A 210 -16.37 -1.18 16.29
CA VAL A 210 -16.71 -0.50 17.56
C VAL A 210 -17.18 0.93 17.30
N VAL A 211 -16.44 1.69 16.47
CA VAL A 211 -16.82 3.05 16.08
C VAL A 211 -18.18 3.08 15.38
N ALA A 212 -18.45 2.13 14.49
CA ALA A 212 -19.75 1.97 13.83
C ALA A 212 -20.86 1.73 14.86
N CYS A 213 -20.67 0.82 15.82
CA CYS A 213 -21.62 0.55 16.90
C CYS A 213 -21.91 1.77 17.79
N MET A 214 -20.91 2.63 17.99
CA MET A 214 -21.03 3.84 18.80
C MET A 214 -21.77 4.97 18.06
N CYS A 215 -21.54 5.12 16.76
CA CYS A 215 -21.95 6.32 16.02
C CYS A 215 -23.04 6.11 14.97
N LEU A 216 -23.34 4.86 14.59
CA LEU A 216 -24.35 4.51 13.60
C LEU A 216 -25.51 3.74 14.24
N PRO A 217 -26.73 3.87 13.70
CA PRO A 217 -27.90 3.17 14.23
C PRO A 217 -27.92 1.68 13.88
N GLY A 218 -28.50 0.89 14.79
CA GLY A 218 -28.96 -0.49 14.63
C GLY A 218 -28.15 -1.54 15.40
N ARG A 219 -28.15 -2.80 14.94
CA ARG A 219 -27.70 -3.96 15.74
C ARG A 219 -26.19 -3.97 15.97
N ARG A 220 -25.79 -4.04 17.24
CA ARG A 220 -24.36 -4.03 17.64
C ARG A 220 -23.72 -5.42 17.74
N ALA A 221 -24.50 -6.42 18.14
CA ALA A 221 -23.98 -7.76 18.45
C ALA A 221 -23.14 -8.38 17.31
N PRO A 222 -23.57 -8.36 16.03
CA PRO A 222 -22.76 -8.91 14.94
C PRO A 222 -21.37 -8.28 14.83
N ALA A 223 -21.29 -6.95 14.86
CA ALA A 223 -20.04 -6.22 14.76
C ALA A 223 -19.12 -6.43 15.97
N LEU A 224 -19.69 -6.52 17.18
CA LEU A 224 -18.94 -6.81 18.39
C LEU A 224 -18.38 -8.25 18.38
N CYS A 225 -19.17 -9.23 17.95
CA CYS A 225 -18.68 -10.60 17.75
C CYS A 225 -17.55 -10.64 16.71
N ALA A 226 -17.73 -9.96 15.56
CA ALA A 226 -16.68 -9.85 14.56
C ALA A 226 -15.41 -9.17 15.12
N THR A 227 -15.56 -8.18 16.00
CA THR A 227 -14.42 -7.51 16.68
C THR A 227 -13.61 -8.50 17.51
N VAL A 228 -14.28 -9.40 18.25
CA VAL A 228 -13.60 -10.45 19.04
C VAL A 228 -12.84 -11.41 18.11
N VAL A 229 -13.48 -11.86 17.03
CA VAL A 229 -12.82 -12.75 16.04
C VAL A 229 -11.60 -12.07 15.41
N LEU A 230 -11.72 -10.79 15.04
CA LEU A 230 -10.61 -10.01 14.48
C LEU A 230 -9.48 -9.80 15.49
N ALA A 231 -9.78 -9.63 16.77
CA ALA A 231 -8.77 -9.56 17.82
C ALA A 231 -8.01 -10.89 17.97
N VAL A 232 -8.72 -12.03 17.97
CA VAL A 232 -8.10 -13.37 17.98
C VAL A 232 -7.23 -13.57 16.75
N LEU A 233 -7.71 -13.17 15.56
CA LEU A 233 -6.95 -13.22 14.33
C LEU A 233 -5.67 -12.38 14.41
N ALA A 234 -5.74 -11.16 14.96
CA ALA A 234 -4.57 -10.30 15.12
C ALA A 234 -3.52 -10.93 16.05
N VAL A 235 -3.95 -11.52 17.17
CA VAL A 235 -3.05 -12.22 18.10
C VAL A 235 -2.40 -13.43 17.43
N PHE A 236 -3.18 -14.25 16.73
CA PHE A 236 -2.67 -15.42 16.01
C PHE A 236 -1.66 -15.00 14.94
N ALA A 237 -1.99 -14.00 14.12
CA ALA A 237 -1.11 -13.48 13.09
C ALA A 237 0.19 -12.92 13.69
N TYR A 238 0.11 -12.16 14.79
CA TYR A 238 1.28 -11.64 15.50
C TYR A 238 2.20 -12.77 16.00
N ARG A 239 1.63 -13.78 16.65
CA ARG A 239 2.37 -14.95 17.17
C ARG A 239 3.03 -15.76 16.06
N ALA A 240 2.49 -15.70 14.85
CA ALA A 240 3.03 -16.39 13.70
C ALA A 240 4.17 -15.62 13.01
N ILE A 241 4.45 -14.35 13.35
CA ILE A 241 5.55 -13.59 12.75
C ILE A 241 6.88 -14.15 13.28
N PRO A 242 7.80 -14.62 12.41
CA PRO A 242 9.11 -15.08 12.87
C PRO A 242 9.95 -13.90 13.37
N VAL A 243 10.84 -14.16 14.32
CA VAL A 243 11.84 -13.18 14.76
C VAL A 243 13.07 -13.34 13.89
N ILE A 244 13.50 -12.26 13.24
CA ILE A 244 14.74 -12.19 12.48
C ILE A 244 15.75 -11.40 13.33
N ASP A 245 16.75 -12.08 13.90
CA ASP A 245 17.68 -11.48 14.85
C ASP A 245 18.47 -10.31 14.25
N SER A 246 18.87 -10.43 12.99
CA SER A 246 19.58 -9.37 12.26
C SER A 246 18.74 -8.10 12.06
N HIS A 247 17.41 -8.18 12.13
CA HIS A 247 16.54 -7.00 12.09
C HIS A 247 16.40 -6.30 13.45
N GLY A 248 16.91 -6.89 14.53
CA GLY A 248 16.89 -6.28 15.86
C GLY A 248 17.58 -4.90 15.89
N MET A 249 18.66 -4.73 15.13
CA MET A 249 19.39 -3.45 15.01
C MET A 249 18.59 -2.33 14.32
N LEU A 250 17.51 -2.66 13.60
CA LEU A 250 16.70 -1.69 12.86
C LEU A 250 15.49 -1.21 13.67
N ARG A 251 15.14 -1.96 14.72
CA ARG A 251 13.97 -1.68 15.57
C ARG A 251 14.24 -0.50 16.50
N ALA A 252 13.19 0.18 16.92
CA ALA A 252 13.32 1.16 18.00
C ALA A 252 13.86 0.47 19.27
N GLN A 253 14.93 1.01 19.84
CA GLN A 253 15.66 0.46 20.99
C GLN A 253 15.07 0.92 22.33
N SER A 254 14.17 1.90 22.32
CA SER A 254 13.48 2.39 23.52
C SER A 254 12.09 2.94 23.20
N LEU A 255 11.25 3.12 24.24
CA LEU A 255 9.95 3.79 24.10
C LEU A 255 10.10 5.24 23.62
N GLY A 256 11.13 5.96 24.09
CA GLY A 256 11.40 7.33 23.65
C GLY A 256 11.72 7.41 22.17
N GLU A 257 12.58 6.51 21.69
CA GLU A 257 12.91 6.40 20.27
C GLU A 257 11.70 5.99 19.42
N LEU A 258 10.90 5.04 19.90
CA LEU A 258 9.66 4.64 19.22
C LEU A 258 8.70 5.84 19.04
N LEU A 259 8.48 6.61 20.11
CA LEU A 259 7.60 7.78 20.05
C LEU A 259 8.16 8.85 19.10
N LEU A 260 9.47 9.09 19.15
CA LEU A 260 10.13 10.03 18.24
C LEU A 260 10.04 9.56 16.78
N ALA A 261 10.37 8.31 16.48
CA ALA A 261 10.26 7.71 15.16
C ALA A 261 8.81 7.73 14.64
N ALA A 262 7.82 7.52 15.53
CA ALA A 262 6.41 7.63 15.18
C ALA A 262 6.03 9.05 14.75
N THR A 263 6.56 10.08 15.41
CA THR A 263 6.31 11.47 14.99
C THR A 263 6.93 11.78 13.62
N TYR A 264 8.15 11.29 13.32
CA TYR A 264 8.75 11.45 11.99
C TYR A 264 7.97 10.69 10.91
N THR A 265 7.56 9.46 11.21
CA THR A 265 6.85 8.59 10.27
C THR A 265 5.47 9.14 9.93
N LEU A 266 4.70 9.51 10.95
CA LEU A 266 3.34 10.05 10.79
C LEU A 266 3.33 11.51 10.36
N ALA A 267 4.46 12.21 10.37
CA ALA A 267 4.59 13.55 9.79
C ALA A 267 4.64 13.54 8.25
N TRP A 268 4.84 12.39 7.60
CA TRP A 268 4.85 12.31 6.14
C TRP A 268 3.57 12.95 5.57
N PRO A 269 3.66 13.84 4.56
CA PRO A 269 4.81 14.08 3.68
C PRO A 269 5.84 15.11 4.15
N VAL A 270 5.73 15.63 5.37
CA VAL A 270 6.73 16.53 5.98
C VAL A 270 7.92 15.71 6.49
N ARG A 271 9.13 16.27 6.40
CA ARG A 271 10.39 15.66 6.88
C ARG A 271 10.78 16.07 8.30
N SER A 272 9.85 16.65 9.05
CA SER A 272 10.09 17.14 10.40
C SER A 272 8.94 16.72 11.29
N ASN A 273 9.27 16.30 12.51
CA ASN A 273 8.33 15.72 13.46
C ASN A 273 7.15 16.65 13.80
N TRP A 274 7.31 17.97 13.80
CA TRP A 274 6.21 18.92 14.05
C TRP A 274 5.07 18.76 13.04
N GLY A 275 5.37 18.27 11.83
CA GLY A 275 4.40 18.02 10.78
C GLY A 275 3.28 17.09 11.21
N VAL A 276 3.54 16.16 12.15
CA VAL A 276 2.53 15.23 12.67
C VAL A 276 1.31 15.94 13.24
N VAL A 277 1.51 17.08 13.91
CA VAL A 277 0.42 17.85 14.49
C VAL A 277 -0.44 18.45 13.38
N VAL A 278 0.18 19.10 12.40
CA VAL A 278 -0.55 19.74 11.29
C VAL A 278 -1.28 18.70 10.44
N VAL A 279 -0.62 17.58 10.15
CA VAL A 279 -1.17 16.51 9.32
C VAL A 279 -2.41 15.87 9.97
N TRP A 280 -2.36 15.54 11.26
CA TRP A 280 -3.41 14.74 11.92
C TRP A 280 -4.43 15.55 12.73
N LEU A 281 -4.22 16.86 12.92
CA LEU A 281 -5.13 17.71 13.69
C LEU A 281 -6.59 17.68 13.17
N PRO A 282 -6.87 17.79 11.85
CA PRO A 282 -8.26 17.77 11.38
C PRO A 282 -8.98 16.46 11.69
N SER A 283 -8.32 15.32 11.48
CA SER A 283 -8.87 14.00 11.81
C SER A 283 -9.04 13.82 13.31
N ALA A 284 -8.06 14.23 14.13
CA ALA A 284 -8.14 14.11 15.58
C ALA A 284 -9.36 14.87 16.13
N LEU A 285 -9.54 16.13 15.71
CA LEU A 285 -10.67 16.95 16.14
C LEU A 285 -12.01 16.37 15.69
N MET A 286 -12.13 15.96 14.42
CA MET A 286 -13.39 15.49 13.86
C MET A 286 -13.76 14.08 14.33
N ILE A 287 -12.80 13.17 14.48
CA ILE A 287 -13.03 11.84 15.06
C ILE A 287 -13.42 11.97 16.53
N THR A 288 -12.72 12.79 17.33
CA THR A 288 -13.10 13.02 18.73
C THR A 288 -14.51 13.61 18.82
N ARG A 289 -14.84 14.61 18.00
CA ARG A 289 -16.20 15.17 17.94
C ARG A 289 -17.24 14.11 17.59
N MET A 290 -16.96 13.28 16.58
CA MET A 290 -17.83 12.20 16.14
C MET A 290 -18.13 11.21 17.28
N LEU A 291 -17.10 10.80 18.02
CA LEU A 291 -17.21 9.87 19.14
C LEU A 291 -17.94 10.49 20.35
N LEU A 292 -17.63 11.74 20.69
CA LEU A 292 -18.30 12.45 21.79
C LEU A 292 -19.78 12.70 21.50
N ARG A 293 -20.13 13.03 20.25
CA ARG A 293 -21.52 13.24 19.84
C ARG A 293 -22.26 11.95 19.49
N ARG A 294 -21.53 10.82 19.37
CA ARG A 294 -22.06 9.53 18.93
C ARG A 294 -22.88 9.63 17.64
N GLN A 295 -22.40 10.47 16.72
CA GLN A 295 -23.10 10.77 15.48
C GLN A 295 -22.09 10.87 14.35
N ALA A 296 -22.29 10.03 13.33
CA ALA A 296 -21.44 9.94 12.16
C ALA A 296 -22.29 9.62 10.92
N SER A 297 -21.83 10.04 9.75
CA SER A 297 -22.22 9.37 8.51
C SER A 297 -21.42 8.08 8.34
N ARG A 298 -21.90 7.18 7.48
CA ARG A 298 -21.14 5.97 7.10
C ARG A 298 -19.78 6.32 6.49
N THR A 299 -19.70 7.39 5.71
CA THR A 299 -18.44 7.87 5.13
C THR A 299 -17.49 8.34 6.22
N ASP A 300 -17.96 9.03 7.26
CA ASP A 300 -17.10 9.44 8.39
C ASP A 300 -16.45 8.25 9.09
N VAL A 301 -17.21 7.18 9.30
CA VAL A 301 -16.69 5.95 9.91
C VAL A 301 -15.66 5.26 9.01
N VAL A 302 -15.86 5.27 7.67
CA VAL A 302 -14.83 4.79 6.72
C VAL A 302 -13.55 5.62 6.88
N MET A 303 -13.65 6.94 6.81
CA MET A 303 -12.48 7.83 6.86
C MET A 303 -11.75 7.74 8.21
N ALA A 304 -12.49 7.59 9.31
CA ALA A 304 -11.92 7.34 10.62
C ALA A 304 -11.15 6.00 10.65
N GLY A 305 -11.74 4.93 10.09
CA GLY A 305 -11.09 3.63 9.98
C GLY A 305 -9.79 3.68 9.16
N LEU A 306 -9.77 4.44 8.06
CA LEU A 306 -8.56 4.65 7.26
C LEU A 306 -7.47 5.44 8.02
N CYS A 307 -7.86 6.44 8.81
CA CYS A 307 -6.94 7.19 9.68
C CYS A 307 -6.33 6.26 10.74
N ILE A 308 -7.17 5.45 11.42
CA ILE A 308 -6.74 4.49 12.44
C ILE A 308 -5.79 3.46 11.84
N TRP A 309 -6.16 2.86 10.71
CA TRP A 309 -5.32 1.89 10.01
C TRP A 309 -3.96 2.48 9.65
N THR A 310 -3.94 3.69 9.10
CA THR A 310 -2.70 4.40 8.73
C THR A 310 -1.83 4.71 9.95
N ALA A 311 -2.43 5.15 11.06
CA ALA A 311 -1.71 5.39 12.30
C ALA A 311 -1.04 4.11 12.83
N LEU A 312 -1.75 2.98 12.77
CA LEU A 312 -1.21 1.67 13.15
C LEU A 312 -0.05 1.26 12.23
N GLN A 313 -0.16 1.46 10.91
CA GLN A 313 0.94 1.20 9.97
C GLN A 313 2.16 2.07 10.28
N GLY A 314 1.96 3.37 10.55
CA GLY A 314 3.04 4.28 10.94
C GLY A 314 3.73 3.88 12.24
N LEU A 315 2.98 3.41 13.24
CA LEU A 315 3.53 2.88 14.49
C LEU A 315 4.33 1.58 14.24
N ALA A 316 3.87 0.69 13.36
CA ALA A 316 4.63 -0.51 13.00
C ALA A 316 5.93 -0.20 12.28
N ILE A 317 5.93 0.80 11.39
CA ILE A 317 7.15 1.27 10.73
C ILE A 317 8.10 1.89 11.76
N ALA A 318 7.60 2.76 12.63
CA ALA A 318 8.39 3.36 13.70
C ALA A 318 8.97 2.32 14.66
N TYR A 319 8.26 1.22 14.91
CA TYR A 319 8.79 0.12 15.71
C TYR A 319 9.83 -0.70 14.93
N GLY A 320 9.51 -1.13 13.71
CA GLY A 320 10.33 -2.06 12.94
C GLY A 320 11.54 -1.45 12.24
N ARG A 321 11.51 -0.13 12.02
CA ARG A 321 12.50 0.66 11.26
C ARG A 321 12.76 2.02 11.91
N GLY A 322 12.57 2.14 13.23
CA GLY A 322 12.71 3.42 13.94
C GLY A 322 14.14 3.82 14.26
N HIS A 323 15.07 2.86 14.28
CA HIS A 323 16.45 3.15 14.64
C HIS A 323 17.10 4.05 13.59
N GLU A 324 17.64 5.18 14.05
CA GLU A 324 18.32 6.22 13.24
C GLU A 324 17.55 6.70 12.00
N THR A 325 16.23 6.44 11.94
CA THR A 325 15.42 6.71 10.75
C THR A 325 14.54 7.94 10.95
N HIS A 326 14.78 8.97 10.14
CA HIS A 326 14.05 10.23 10.20
C HIS A 326 13.03 10.42 9.08
N VAL A 327 13.06 9.57 8.04
CA VAL A 327 12.13 9.61 6.92
C VAL A 327 11.79 8.18 6.50
N PRO A 328 10.51 7.84 6.31
CA PRO A 328 10.12 6.52 5.79
C PRO A 328 10.73 6.26 4.41
N ALA A 329 11.20 5.03 4.17
CA ALA A 329 11.61 4.59 2.84
C ALA A 329 10.44 4.73 1.83
N SER A 330 10.75 4.96 0.56
CA SER A 330 9.74 5.21 -0.48
C SER A 330 8.66 4.14 -0.51
N ARG A 331 9.02 2.85 -0.41
CA ARG A 331 8.05 1.74 -0.39
C ARG A 331 6.97 1.82 0.70
N TYR A 332 7.23 2.51 1.81
CA TYR A 332 6.26 2.65 2.91
C TYR A 332 5.28 3.82 2.71
N THR A 333 5.62 4.80 1.87
CA THR A 333 4.91 6.08 1.83
C THR A 333 3.45 5.98 1.36
N GLU A 334 3.12 5.01 0.51
CA GLU A 334 1.75 4.76 0.07
C GLU A 334 0.83 4.25 1.18
N LEU A 335 1.37 3.65 2.25
CA LEU A 335 0.59 3.25 3.42
C LEU A 335 -0.06 4.45 4.12
N PHE A 336 0.45 5.67 3.89
CA PHE A 336 -0.09 6.89 4.50
C PHE A 336 -1.24 7.53 3.70
N VAL A 337 -1.35 7.23 2.40
CA VAL A 337 -2.32 7.88 1.50
C VAL A 337 -3.78 7.67 1.95
N PRO A 338 -4.24 6.47 2.38
CA PRO A 338 -5.61 6.29 2.84
C PRO A 338 -5.96 7.17 4.06
N GLY A 339 -5.06 7.28 5.03
CA GLY A 339 -5.24 8.11 6.23
C GLY A 339 -5.16 9.60 5.93
N LEU A 340 -4.25 10.04 5.07
CA LEU A 340 -4.22 11.42 4.59
C LEU A 340 -5.50 11.79 3.84
N PHE A 341 -6.03 10.88 3.02
CA PHE A 341 -7.30 11.06 2.32
C PHE A 341 -8.47 11.19 3.31
N GLY A 342 -8.52 10.33 4.34
CA GLY A 342 -9.48 10.44 5.43
C GLY A 342 -9.34 11.76 6.20
N THR A 343 -8.11 12.23 6.41
CA THR A 343 -7.84 13.51 7.07
C THR A 343 -8.25 14.70 6.22
N ALA A 344 -8.06 14.64 4.90
CA ALA A 344 -8.54 15.63 3.96
C ALA A 344 -10.08 15.71 3.95
N TRP A 345 -10.77 14.56 4.04
CA TRP A 345 -12.23 14.53 4.23
C TRP A 345 -12.66 15.27 5.51
N PHE A 346 -11.98 15.02 6.63
CA PHE A 346 -12.27 15.71 7.89
C PHE A 346 -11.90 17.20 7.86
N ALA A 347 -10.84 17.58 7.14
CA ALA A 347 -10.48 18.98 6.92
C ALA A 347 -11.58 19.75 6.17
N LEU A 348 -12.18 19.14 5.14
CA LEU A 348 -13.32 19.74 4.42
C LEU A 348 -14.55 19.92 5.30
N GLN A 349 -14.82 18.98 6.22
CA GLN A 349 -15.90 19.16 7.19
C GLN A 349 -15.61 20.26 8.21
N LEU A 350 -14.38 20.28 8.74
CA LEU A 350 -13.95 21.28 9.70
C LEU A 350 -14.07 22.71 9.13
N TRP A 351 -13.79 22.89 7.85
CA TRP A 351 -13.93 24.16 7.13
C TRP A 351 -15.33 24.80 7.23
N GLY A 352 -16.37 23.95 7.19
CA GLY A 352 -17.78 24.36 7.20
C GLY A 352 -18.47 24.25 8.56
N LEU A 353 -17.77 23.78 9.60
CA LEU A 353 -18.39 23.34 10.85
C LEU A 353 -18.86 24.49 11.76
N LEU A 354 -18.09 25.58 11.84
CA LEU A 354 -18.27 26.62 12.86
C LEU A 354 -18.92 27.89 12.31
N PRO A 355 -19.80 28.56 13.08
CA PRO A 355 -20.36 29.87 12.73
C PRO A 355 -19.29 30.97 12.76
N PRO A 356 -19.55 32.16 12.18
CA PRO A 356 -18.62 33.30 12.23
C PRO A 356 -18.07 33.57 13.64
N SER A 357 -16.78 33.31 13.85
CA SER A 357 -16.10 33.42 15.15
C SER A 357 -14.57 33.37 14.98
N ARG A 358 -13.81 33.76 16.03
CA ARG A 358 -12.34 33.57 16.08
C ARG A 358 -11.97 32.09 15.93
N MET A 359 -12.75 31.19 16.54
CA MET A 359 -12.53 29.75 16.45
C MET A 359 -12.75 29.21 15.02
N ARG A 360 -13.68 29.78 14.25
CA ARG A 360 -13.82 29.49 12.81
C ARG A 360 -12.59 29.91 12.03
N ALA A 361 -12.01 31.09 12.33
CA ALA A 361 -10.77 31.53 11.68
C ALA A 361 -9.63 30.55 11.98
N ALA A 362 -9.42 30.17 13.24
CA ALA A 362 -8.41 29.19 13.64
C ALA A 362 -8.60 27.83 12.95
N ALA A 363 -9.83 27.31 12.90
CA ALA A 363 -10.15 26.06 12.21
C ALA A 363 -9.83 26.13 10.71
N ARG A 364 -10.17 27.24 10.04
CA ARG A 364 -9.84 27.45 8.62
C ARG A 364 -8.34 27.58 8.39
N THR A 365 -7.62 28.28 9.27
CA THR A 365 -6.16 28.35 9.21
C THR A 365 -5.54 26.97 9.33
N ALA A 366 -6.00 26.13 10.27
CA ALA A 366 -5.54 24.76 10.40
C ALA A 366 -5.78 23.93 9.13
N VAL A 367 -6.96 24.07 8.50
CA VAL A 367 -7.27 23.42 7.21
C VAL A 367 -6.35 23.91 6.09
N VAL A 368 -6.09 25.22 6.00
CA VAL A 368 -5.17 25.79 5.00
C VAL A 368 -3.74 25.27 5.22
N LEU A 369 -3.25 25.27 6.45
CA LEU A 369 -1.92 24.74 6.78
C LEU A 369 -1.80 23.26 6.44
N PHE A 370 -2.81 22.45 6.79
CA PHE A 370 -2.91 21.06 6.38
C PHE A 370 -2.82 20.93 4.84
N SER A 371 -3.68 21.65 4.11
CA SER A 371 -3.73 21.60 2.64
C SER A 371 -2.42 22.01 2.00
N LEU A 372 -1.78 23.08 2.49
CA LEU A 372 -0.48 23.52 2.02
C LEU A 372 0.58 22.43 2.27
N VAL A 373 0.63 21.86 3.47
CA VAL A 373 1.60 20.81 3.82
C VAL A 373 1.44 19.58 2.92
N VAL A 374 0.23 19.03 2.80
CA VAL A 374 0.02 17.76 2.08
C VAL A 374 0.13 17.90 0.57
N VAL A 375 0.02 19.11 0.02
CA VAL A 375 0.19 19.39 -1.42
C VAL A 375 1.62 19.83 -1.73
N VAL A 376 2.14 20.83 -1.01
CA VAL A 376 3.44 21.45 -1.31
C VAL A 376 4.58 20.50 -0.95
N ALA A 377 4.53 19.81 0.19
CA ALA A 377 5.67 18.99 0.61
C ALA A 377 6.00 17.88 -0.42
N PRO A 378 5.04 17.07 -0.92
CA PRO A 378 5.33 16.12 -2.00
C PRO A 378 5.80 16.78 -3.31
N LEU A 379 5.20 17.91 -3.69
CA LEU A 379 5.57 18.62 -4.93
C LEU A 379 7.03 19.10 -4.90
N THR A 380 7.52 19.58 -3.75
CA THR A 380 8.92 19.99 -3.60
C THR A 380 9.92 18.83 -3.71
N GLN A 381 9.46 17.57 -3.57
CA GLN A 381 10.32 16.39 -3.68
C GLN A 381 10.35 15.78 -5.09
N VAL A 382 9.45 16.16 -5.99
CA VAL A 382 9.33 15.55 -7.33
C VAL A 382 10.66 15.48 -8.07
N GLY A 383 11.42 16.59 -8.09
CA GLY A 383 12.72 16.61 -8.76
C GLY A 383 13.76 15.67 -8.13
N LYS A 384 13.73 15.49 -6.80
CA LYS A 384 14.60 14.56 -6.08
C LYS A 384 14.19 13.11 -6.33
N ASP A 385 12.89 12.83 -6.31
CA ASP A 385 12.34 11.50 -6.53
C ASP A 385 12.56 11.03 -7.98
N PHE A 386 12.44 11.91 -8.98
CA PHE A 386 12.80 11.57 -10.35
C PHE A 386 14.30 11.29 -10.53
N ARG A 387 15.18 12.01 -9.81
CA ARG A 387 16.62 11.67 -9.81
C ARG A 387 16.85 10.28 -9.23
N ARG A 388 16.21 9.95 -8.10
CA ARG A 388 16.28 8.61 -7.49
C ARG A 388 15.77 7.53 -8.42
N ILE A 389 14.64 7.75 -9.10
CA ILE A 389 14.10 6.83 -10.12
C ILE A 389 15.14 6.59 -11.23
N ARG A 390 15.76 7.64 -11.75
CA ARG A 390 16.75 7.52 -12.84
C ARG A 390 18.01 6.78 -12.39
N THR A 391 18.53 7.10 -11.20
CA THR A 391 19.67 6.40 -10.61
C THR A 391 19.33 4.94 -10.40
N PHE A 392 18.22 4.63 -9.74
CA PHE A 392 17.77 3.25 -9.53
C PHE A 392 17.61 2.46 -10.84
N ALA A 393 17.01 3.08 -11.86
CA ALA A 393 16.87 2.45 -13.18
C ALA A 393 18.21 2.24 -13.91
N ALA A 394 19.23 3.05 -13.62
CA ALA A 394 20.59 2.84 -14.13
C ALA A 394 21.28 1.70 -13.36
N ASP A 395 21.16 1.69 -12.04
CA ASP A 395 21.72 0.65 -11.17
C ASP A 395 21.13 -0.73 -11.51
N CYS A 396 19.81 -0.83 -11.67
CA CYS A 396 19.18 -2.09 -12.06
C CYS A 396 19.58 -2.56 -13.48
N ARG A 397 19.92 -1.63 -14.39
CA ARG A 397 20.45 -1.98 -15.71
C ARG A 397 21.86 -2.55 -15.60
N LEU A 398 22.73 -1.92 -14.81
CA LEU A 398 24.07 -2.43 -14.52
C LEU A 398 24.01 -3.83 -13.87
N GLN A 399 23.13 -4.01 -12.87
CA GLN A 399 22.89 -5.30 -12.23
C GLN A 399 22.46 -6.37 -13.24
N GLN A 400 21.53 -6.03 -14.13
CA GLN A 400 21.09 -6.93 -15.20
C GLN A 400 22.23 -7.26 -16.17
N GLU A 401 23.03 -6.28 -16.59
CA GLU A 401 24.16 -6.47 -17.51
C GLU A 401 25.22 -7.41 -16.92
N ASN A 402 25.56 -7.26 -15.64
CA ASN A 402 26.51 -8.14 -14.96
C ASN A 402 25.98 -9.59 -14.87
N ALA A 403 24.71 -9.78 -14.52
CA ALA A 403 24.09 -11.12 -14.51
C ALA A 403 24.02 -11.74 -15.91
N ILE A 404 23.72 -10.95 -16.95
CA ILE A 404 23.72 -11.42 -18.34
C ILE A 404 25.14 -11.80 -18.78
N ARG A 405 26.17 -11.02 -18.41
CA ARG A 405 27.57 -11.35 -18.72
C ARG A 405 27.94 -12.73 -18.19
N TYR A 406 27.55 -13.05 -16.95
CA TYR A 406 27.73 -14.40 -16.40
C TYR A 406 26.96 -15.46 -17.21
N LEU A 407 25.68 -15.23 -17.49
CA LEU A 407 24.86 -16.18 -18.24
C LEU A 407 25.42 -16.48 -19.65
N VAL A 408 25.98 -15.48 -20.33
CA VAL A 408 26.54 -15.64 -21.68
C VAL A 408 27.91 -16.30 -21.66
N THR A 409 28.80 -15.89 -20.76
CA THR A 409 30.21 -16.33 -20.76
C THR A 409 30.44 -17.62 -19.95
N GLY A 410 29.59 -17.88 -18.95
CA GLY A 410 29.83 -18.91 -17.93
C GLY A 410 31.00 -18.60 -16.99
N ASP A 411 31.63 -17.42 -17.11
CA ASP A 411 32.79 -17.03 -16.30
C ASP A 411 32.35 -16.48 -14.94
N PRO A 412 32.67 -17.15 -13.81
CA PRO A 412 32.33 -16.67 -12.47
C PRO A 412 32.89 -15.28 -12.15
N ALA A 413 33.99 -14.85 -12.79
CA ALA A 413 34.56 -13.52 -12.59
C ALA A 413 33.58 -12.40 -13.02
N ALA A 414 32.60 -12.70 -13.87
CA ALA A 414 31.54 -11.74 -14.23
C ALA A 414 30.63 -11.35 -13.05
N LEU A 415 30.64 -12.12 -11.95
CA LEU A 415 29.91 -11.83 -10.72
C LEU A 415 30.80 -11.23 -9.63
N ASP A 416 32.11 -11.11 -9.86
CA ASP A 416 33.05 -10.43 -8.95
C ASP A 416 33.06 -8.93 -9.27
N VAL A 417 31.99 -8.25 -8.83
CA VAL A 417 31.70 -6.85 -9.12
C VAL A 417 31.46 -6.07 -7.83
N GLY A 418 31.27 -4.75 -7.93
CA GLY A 418 31.11 -3.87 -6.77
C GLY A 418 29.88 -4.18 -5.91
N GLU A 419 29.84 -3.61 -4.71
CA GLU A 419 28.68 -3.70 -3.83
C GLU A 419 27.44 -3.11 -4.51
N PHE A 420 26.30 -3.81 -4.42
CA PHE A 420 25.03 -3.45 -5.08
C PHE A 420 25.07 -3.45 -6.63
N GLU A 421 26.12 -3.97 -7.27
CA GLU A 421 26.19 -4.12 -8.72
C GLU A 421 25.65 -5.47 -9.24
N LEU A 422 25.08 -6.28 -8.34
CA LEU A 422 24.36 -7.52 -8.66
C LEU A 422 22.86 -7.40 -8.34
N PRO A 423 22.00 -8.12 -9.08
CA PRO A 423 20.56 -8.12 -8.86
C PRO A 423 20.17 -8.88 -7.57
N TYR A 424 21.13 -9.44 -6.85
CA TYR A 424 20.98 -10.06 -5.55
C TYR A 424 22.28 -9.88 -4.74
N PRO A 425 22.23 -9.53 -3.44
CA PRO A 425 23.42 -9.11 -2.68
C PRO A 425 24.46 -10.22 -2.45
N ASP A 426 24.05 -11.49 -2.42
CA ASP A 426 24.96 -12.62 -2.23
C ASP A 426 25.31 -13.22 -3.61
N ALA A 427 26.54 -12.95 -4.07
CA ALA A 427 27.04 -13.38 -5.37
C ALA A 427 27.07 -14.92 -5.52
N ALA A 428 27.42 -15.65 -4.47
CA ALA A 428 27.51 -17.11 -4.51
C ALA A 428 26.12 -17.74 -4.63
N LYS A 429 25.15 -17.23 -3.87
CA LYS A 429 23.77 -17.68 -3.95
C LYS A 429 23.09 -17.25 -5.24
N LEU A 430 23.39 -16.06 -5.76
CA LEU A 430 22.94 -15.64 -7.08
C LEU A 430 23.48 -16.59 -8.16
N LYS A 431 24.78 -16.90 -8.14
CA LYS A 431 25.40 -17.85 -9.06
C LYS A 431 24.68 -19.19 -9.05
N ALA A 432 24.44 -19.76 -7.86
CA ALA A 432 23.74 -21.02 -7.71
C ALA A 432 22.33 -21.00 -8.33
N GLN A 433 21.61 -19.88 -8.23
CA GLN A 433 20.30 -19.71 -8.86
C GLN A 433 20.40 -19.53 -10.38
N LEU A 434 21.41 -18.81 -10.89
CA LEU A 434 21.65 -18.64 -12.32
C LEU A 434 22.10 -19.96 -13.00
N ASP A 435 22.74 -20.85 -12.24
CA ASP A 435 23.16 -22.17 -12.70
C ASP A 435 22.03 -23.22 -12.75
N ASP A 436 20.89 -22.96 -12.10
CA ASP A 436 19.71 -23.83 -12.18
C ASP A 436 19.13 -23.82 -13.61
N PRO A 437 19.20 -24.95 -14.35
CA PRO A 437 18.77 -24.99 -15.75
C PRO A 437 17.28 -24.73 -15.94
N ARG A 438 16.44 -25.01 -14.93
CA ARG A 438 14.99 -24.79 -15.00
C ARG A 438 14.68 -23.32 -14.75
N LEU A 439 15.31 -22.71 -13.75
CA LEU A 439 15.12 -21.29 -13.46
C LEU A 439 15.67 -20.42 -14.60
N ARG A 440 16.86 -20.76 -15.12
CA ARG A 440 17.49 -20.05 -16.25
C ARG A 440 16.61 -19.97 -17.49
N LYS A 441 15.81 -21.01 -17.78
CA LYS A 441 14.90 -21.05 -18.93
C LYS A 441 13.77 -20.03 -18.88
N ILE A 442 13.40 -19.57 -17.68
CA ILE A 442 12.28 -18.66 -17.48
C ILE A 442 12.75 -17.23 -17.19
N LEU A 443 14.05 -16.99 -17.06
CA LEU A 443 14.60 -15.65 -16.89
C LEU A 443 14.35 -14.79 -18.16
N PRO A 444 14.27 -13.47 -18.02
CA PRO A 444 13.96 -12.57 -19.13
C PRO A 444 15.20 -12.27 -20.00
N VAL A 445 16.00 -13.31 -20.27
CA VAL A 445 17.24 -13.24 -21.06
C VAL A 445 17.07 -14.15 -22.27
N LYS A 446 17.18 -13.58 -23.47
CA LYS A 446 17.31 -14.39 -24.69
C LYS A 446 18.78 -14.73 -24.85
N LEU A 447 19.12 -15.95 -24.46
CA LEU A 447 20.41 -16.53 -24.82
C LEU A 447 20.22 -17.13 -26.21
N ASP A 448 20.87 -16.55 -27.22
CA ASP A 448 20.95 -17.21 -28.52
C ASP A 448 21.61 -18.58 -28.27
N ALA A 449 20.97 -19.66 -28.76
CA ALA A 449 21.57 -20.98 -28.66
C ALA A 449 22.95 -20.91 -29.34
N PRO A 450 24.02 -21.49 -28.75
CA PRO A 450 25.26 -21.62 -29.48
C PRO A 450 24.93 -22.34 -30.80
N GLU A 451 25.27 -21.71 -31.93
CA GLU A 451 25.22 -22.37 -33.23
C GLU A 451 25.89 -23.71 -33.05
N THR A 452 25.13 -24.79 -33.20
CA THR A 452 25.68 -26.13 -33.27
C THR A 452 26.57 -26.14 -34.50
N GLY A 453 27.86 -25.85 -34.30
CA GLY A 453 28.90 -25.94 -35.29
C GLY A 453 29.03 -27.39 -35.72
N THR A 454 28.22 -27.79 -36.70
CA THR A 454 28.57 -28.87 -37.59
C THR A 454 29.49 -28.29 -38.64
N HIS A 455 30.80 -28.51 -38.48
CA HIS A 455 31.72 -28.83 -39.57
C HIS A 455 32.95 -29.55 -39.01
#